data_AF-A0A1D2TPD3-F1
#
_entry.id   AF-A0A1D2TPD3-F1
#
_cell.length_a   1.000
_cell.length_b   1.000
_cell.length_c   1.000
_cell.angle_alpha   90.00
_cell.angle_beta   90.00
_cell.angle_gamma   90.00
#
_symmetry.space_group_name_H-M   'P 1'
#
loop_
_entity.id
_entity.type
_entity.pdbx_description
1 polymer ?
#
loop_
_entity_poly.entity_id
_entity_poly.type
_entity_poly.pdbx_seq_one_letter_code
_entity_poly.pdbx_strand_id
1 'polypeptide(L)'
;MMASLAVGLAACGQGVAADATATLPLKRGYYVASDTPCGQASNATTVLLRRDGIGGARDFCEFRKIEQAGPNTYRVTEACGDLQDQAPPEVGVTTYTLSGDTAFTSRNAGGWEHSARYCAQSSMPADWRANDISDIIG
;
A
#
# COMPACT_ATOMS: atom_id res chain seq x y z
N MET A 1 -43.56 46.45 4.50
CA MET A 1 -43.61 45.75 5.79
C MET A 1 -43.73 44.26 5.49
N MET A 2 -42.89 43.43 6.12
CA MET A 2 -42.79 41.96 6.00
C MET A 2 -42.16 41.43 4.70
N ALA A 3 -41.28 40.43 4.67
CA ALA A 3 -40.37 39.81 5.62
C ALA A 3 -39.51 38.83 4.80
N SER A 4 -38.25 38.70 5.18
CA SER A 4 -37.23 37.80 4.62
C SER A 4 -37.64 36.32 4.60
N LEU A 5 -36.94 35.51 3.79
CA LEU A 5 -36.25 34.32 4.29
C LEU A 5 -35.15 33.87 3.31
N ALA A 6 -34.01 33.60 3.92
CA ALA A 6 -32.70 33.49 3.31
C ALA A 6 -32.39 32.08 2.80
N VAL A 7 -31.45 32.09 1.86
CA VAL A 7 -30.73 31.01 1.20
C VAL A 7 -30.05 30.09 2.24
N GLY A 8 -30.20 28.77 2.09
CA GLY A 8 -29.40 27.76 2.78
C GLY A 8 -28.79 26.79 1.77
N LEU A 9 -27.75 27.22 1.04
CA LEU A 9 -26.96 26.34 0.19
C LEU A 9 -25.92 25.58 1.03
N ALA A 10 -25.94 24.26 0.85
CA ALA A 10 -24.82 23.33 0.82
C ALA A 10 -23.77 23.41 1.94
N ALA A 11 -23.86 22.46 2.88
CA ALA A 11 -22.65 21.94 3.52
C ALA A 11 -21.82 21.23 2.44
N CYS A 12 -20.82 21.94 1.88
CA CYS A 12 -19.74 21.30 1.16
C CYS A 12 -19.07 20.31 2.13
N GLY A 13 -19.16 19.02 1.83
CA GLY A 13 -18.31 18.02 2.44
C GLY A 13 -16.88 18.50 2.32
N GLN A 14 -16.19 18.65 3.46
CA GLN A 14 -14.78 18.97 3.44
C GLN A 14 -14.07 17.81 2.74
N GLY A 15 -13.69 18.03 1.49
CA GLY A 15 -12.69 17.21 0.85
C GLY A 15 -11.45 17.28 1.73
N VAL A 16 -11.07 16.15 2.33
CA VAL A 16 -9.78 16.00 2.98
C VAL A 16 -8.74 16.37 1.92
N ALA A 17 -8.05 17.49 2.14
CA ALA A 17 -6.93 17.87 1.31
C ALA A 17 -5.88 16.77 1.47
N ALA A 18 -5.45 16.19 0.34
CA ALA A 18 -4.52 15.09 0.41
C ALA A 18 -3.11 15.62 0.69
N ASP A 19 -2.54 15.26 1.85
CA ASP A 19 -1.17 15.65 2.20
C ASP A 19 -0.18 14.69 1.53
N ALA A 20 0.80 15.25 0.83
CA ALA A 20 1.88 14.46 0.23
C ALA A 20 2.82 13.97 1.34
N THR A 21 2.97 12.66 1.46
CA THR A 21 3.90 12.02 2.41
C THR A 21 5.01 11.31 1.64
N ALA A 22 6.17 11.13 2.27
CA ALA A 22 7.28 10.41 1.64
C ALA A 22 7.16 8.88 1.76
N THR A 23 6.35 8.37 2.71
CA THR A 23 6.28 6.94 3.04
C THR A 23 4.91 6.57 3.58
N LEU A 24 4.43 5.36 3.28
CA LEU A 24 3.31 4.77 4.00
C LEU A 24 3.70 4.53 5.47
N PRO A 25 2.85 4.84 6.46
CA PRO A 25 3.12 4.60 7.88
C PRO A 25 2.92 3.13 8.25
N LEU A 26 3.53 2.24 7.46
CA LEU A 26 3.54 0.80 7.65
C LEU A 26 4.92 0.35 8.10
N LYS A 27 4.95 -0.68 8.94
CA LYS A 27 6.18 -1.35 9.31
C LYS A 27 6.80 -2.00 8.07
N ARG A 28 8.07 -1.74 7.79
CA ARG A 28 8.79 -2.38 6.67
C ARG A 28 9.10 -3.85 6.97
N GLY A 29 9.21 -4.66 5.92
CA GLY A 29 9.43 -6.10 6.01
C GLY A 29 8.37 -6.90 5.27
N TYR A 30 8.22 -8.17 5.63
CA TYR A 30 7.35 -9.11 4.91
C TYR A 30 5.88 -8.93 5.26
N TYR A 31 5.06 -8.87 4.21
CA TYR A 31 3.60 -8.92 4.29
C TYR A 31 3.12 -10.17 3.56
N VAL A 32 2.20 -10.88 4.19
CA VAL A 32 1.58 -12.09 3.64
C VAL A 32 0.10 -11.84 3.42
N ALA A 33 -0.43 -12.34 2.31
CA ALA A 33 -1.85 -12.32 1.98
C ALA A 33 -2.70 -12.73 3.20
N SER A 34 -3.76 -11.99 3.47
CA SER A 34 -4.49 -12.04 4.75
C SER A 34 -5.16 -13.39 5.04
N ASP A 35 -5.47 -14.15 4.00
CA ASP A 35 -6.02 -15.50 4.03
C ASP A 35 -4.97 -16.60 4.20
N THR A 36 -3.67 -16.25 4.12
CA THR A 36 -2.56 -17.20 4.20
C THR A 36 -1.83 -17.05 5.54
N PRO A 37 -1.68 -18.11 6.37
CA PRO A 37 -0.87 -18.06 7.59
C PRO A 37 0.61 -17.71 7.32
N CYS A 38 1.26 -16.96 8.21
CA CYS A 38 2.68 -16.56 8.02
C CYS A 38 3.62 -17.76 7.81
N GLY A 39 3.40 -18.88 8.51
CA GLY A 39 4.20 -20.10 8.37
C GLY A 39 3.90 -20.92 7.10
N GLN A 40 2.91 -20.50 6.30
CA GLN A 40 2.54 -21.09 5.00
C GLN A 40 2.73 -20.08 3.86
N ALA A 41 3.52 -19.04 4.09
CA ALA A 41 3.87 -18.07 3.07
C ALA A 41 4.55 -18.74 1.87
N SER A 42 4.33 -18.18 0.68
CA SER A 42 4.92 -18.63 -0.57
C SER A 42 5.28 -17.43 -1.44
N ASN A 43 5.98 -17.67 -2.56
CA ASN A 43 6.24 -16.62 -3.55
C ASN A 43 4.95 -15.98 -4.11
N ALA A 44 3.83 -16.70 -4.10
CA ALA A 44 2.55 -16.19 -4.60
C ALA A 44 1.79 -15.33 -3.58
N THR A 45 2.13 -15.46 -2.29
CA THR A 45 1.38 -14.84 -1.19
C THR A 45 2.18 -13.82 -0.39
N THR A 46 3.46 -13.64 -0.72
CA THR A 46 4.39 -12.79 0.01
C THR A 46 4.79 -11.59 -0.81
N VAL A 47 4.78 -10.43 -0.17
CA VAL A 47 5.41 -9.20 -0.68
C VAL A 47 6.35 -8.63 0.38
N LEU A 48 7.41 -7.94 -0.06
CA LEU A 48 8.35 -7.23 0.79
C LEU A 48 8.07 -5.72 0.67
N LEU A 49 7.66 -5.11 1.79
CA LEU A 49 7.51 -3.66 1.88
C LEU A 49 8.84 -3.01 2.25
N ARG A 50 9.29 -2.10 1.40
CA ARG A 50 10.51 -1.31 1.55
C ARG A 50 10.16 0.16 1.74
N ARG A 51 11.18 1.02 1.88
CA ARG A 51 10.98 2.47 1.95
C ARG A 51 10.43 3.05 0.64
N ASP A 52 10.95 2.55 -0.47
CA ASP A 52 10.77 3.07 -1.82
C ASP A 52 9.73 2.29 -2.65
N GLY A 53 9.12 1.25 -2.10
CA GLY A 53 8.17 0.45 -2.86
C GLY A 53 7.77 -0.85 -2.17
N ILE A 54 7.03 -1.65 -2.93
CA ILE A 54 6.58 -2.99 -2.53
C ILE A 54 6.89 -3.98 -3.65
N GLY A 55 7.46 -5.13 -3.30
CA GLY A 55 7.88 -6.13 -4.27
C GLY A 55 7.30 -7.51 -4.00
N GLY A 56 6.76 -8.15 -5.04
CA GLY A 56 6.41 -9.56 -5.06
C GLY A 56 7.57 -10.42 -5.57
N ALA A 57 7.26 -11.67 -5.89
CA ALA A 57 8.26 -12.61 -6.45
C ALA A 57 8.61 -12.34 -7.92
N ARG A 58 7.80 -11.54 -8.63
CA ARG A 58 7.95 -11.30 -10.08
C ARG A 58 8.13 -9.84 -10.42
N ASP A 59 7.65 -8.95 -9.57
CA ASP A 59 7.51 -7.54 -9.87
C ASP A 59 7.93 -6.69 -8.67
N PHE A 60 8.35 -5.47 -8.97
CA PHE A 60 8.57 -4.43 -7.98
C PHE A 60 7.85 -3.16 -8.39
N CYS A 61 7.04 -2.64 -7.48
CA CYS A 61 6.31 -1.39 -7.62
C CYS A 61 7.01 -0.31 -6.80
N GLU A 62 7.73 0.57 -7.48
CA GLU A 62 8.37 1.74 -6.87
C GLU A 62 7.32 2.82 -6.56
N PHE A 63 7.29 3.30 -5.33
CA PHE A 63 6.44 4.40 -4.89
C PHE A 63 7.00 5.73 -5.40
N ARG A 64 6.32 6.33 -6.39
CA ARG A 64 6.70 7.62 -6.98
C ARG A 64 6.11 8.81 -6.22
N LYS A 65 4.91 8.65 -5.67
CA LYS A 65 4.20 9.68 -4.93
C LYS A 65 3.21 9.04 -3.98
N ILE A 66 3.11 9.54 -2.75
CA ILE A 66 2.15 9.06 -1.76
C ILE A 66 1.36 10.27 -1.26
N GLU A 67 0.04 10.19 -1.37
CA GLU A 67 -0.89 11.25 -0.95
C GLU A 67 -1.88 10.67 0.05
N GLN A 68 -1.95 11.24 1.25
CA GLN A 68 -2.90 10.81 2.27
C GLN A 68 -4.29 11.33 1.93
N ALA A 69 -5.19 10.46 1.44
CA ALA A 69 -6.54 10.82 1.03
C ALA A 69 -7.60 10.67 2.14
N GLY A 70 -7.21 10.18 3.32
CA GLY A 70 -8.07 10.00 4.49
C GLY A 70 -7.26 9.62 5.74
N PRO A 71 -7.91 9.39 6.89
CA PRO A 71 -7.22 9.07 8.14
C PRO A 71 -6.28 7.86 8.04
N ASN A 72 -6.66 6.86 7.26
CA ASN A 72 -5.89 5.64 7.01
C ASN A 72 -5.88 5.26 5.52
N THR A 73 -6.17 6.20 4.63
CA THR A 73 -6.29 5.95 3.20
C THR A 73 -5.24 6.76 2.44
N TYR A 74 -4.52 6.11 1.54
CA TYR A 74 -3.43 6.69 0.77
C TYR A 74 -3.61 6.39 -0.71
N ARG A 75 -3.41 7.40 -1.55
CA ARG A 75 -3.27 7.25 -2.99
C ARG A 75 -1.79 7.21 -3.31
N VAL A 76 -1.33 6.10 -3.86
CA VAL A 76 0.08 5.89 -4.20
C VAL A 76 0.19 5.83 -5.72
N THR A 77 0.97 6.73 -6.30
CA THR A 77 1.45 6.59 -7.68
C THR A 77 2.63 5.63 -7.67
N GLU A 78 2.51 4.54 -8.42
CA GLU A 78 3.46 3.44 -8.43
C GLU A 78 3.98 3.23 -9.85
N ALA A 79 5.26 2.87 -9.98
CA ALA A 79 5.85 2.39 -11.21
C ALA A 79 6.20 0.90 -11.02
N CYS A 80 5.41 0.00 -11.60
CA CYS A 80 5.53 -1.44 -11.45
C CYS A 80 6.25 -2.05 -12.66
N GLY A 81 7.39 -2.70 -12.43
CA GLY A 81 8.13 -3.43 -13.46
C GLY A 81 8.28 -4.90 -13.10
N ASP A 82 8.23 -5.75 -14.12
CA ASP A 82 8.64 -7.16 -13.97
C ASP A 82 10.16 -7.22 -13.76
N LEU A 83 10.62 -8.08 -12.86
CA LEU A 83 12.02 -8.21 -12.48
C LEU A 83 12.85 -9.00 -13.50
N GLN A 84 12.21 -9.72 -14.41
CA GLN A 84 12.83 -10.55 -15.46
C GLN A 84 12.75 -9.90 -16.84
N ASP A 85 11.79 -9.00 -17.07
CA ASP A 85 11.65 -8.25 -18.31
C ASP A 85 12.40 -6.90 -18.26
N GLN A 86 12.84 -6.42 -19.42
CA GLN A 86 13.42 -5.08 -19.60
C GLN A 86 12.38 -4.05 -20.08
N ALA A 87 11.11 -4.44 -20.16
CA ALA A 87 10.02 -3.53 -20.48
C ALA A 87 9.98 -2.33 -19.50
N PRO A 88 9.67 -1.11 -19.97
CA PRO A 88 9.48 0.03 -19.10
C PRO A 88 8.39 -0.26 -18.04
N PRO A 89 8.58 0.18 -16.77
CA PRO A 89 7.57 0.01 -15.74
C PRO A 89 6.23 0.67 -16.10
N GLU A 90 5.13 -0.02 -15.81
CA GLU A 90 3.79 0.54 -15.92
C GLU A 90 3.53 1.49 -14.75
N VAL A 91 3.05 2.71 -15.05
CA VAL A 91 2.73 3.70 -14.02
C VAL A 91 1.23 3.71 -13.76
N GLY A 92 0.85 3.50 -12.51
CA GLY A 92 -0.54 3.45 -12.06
C GLY A 92 -0.78 4.17 -10.74
N VAL A 93 -2.05 4.25 -10.33
CA VAL A 93 -2.44 4.73 -9.00
C VAL A 93 -3.16 3.61 -8.25
N THR A 94 -2.65 3.28 -7.07
CA THR A 94 -3.20 2.28 -6.16
C THR A 94 -3.68 2.99 -4.89
N THR A 95 -4.89 2.66 -4.45
CA THR A 95 -5.42 3.13 -3.17
C THR A 95 -5.12 2.11 -2.09
N TYR A 96 -4.39 2.52 -1.06
CA TYR A 96 -4.12 1.72 0.14
C TYR A 96 -5.03 2.18 1.27
N THR A 97 -5.70 1.23 1.91
CA THR A 97 -6.41 1.45 3.18
C THR A 97 -5.70 0.65 4.26
N LEU A 98 -5.15 1.35 5.24
CA LEU A 98 -4.33 0.77 6.30
C LEU A 98 -5.18 0.37 7.50
N SER A 99 -4.82 -0.74 8.13
CA SER A 99 -5.35 -1.18 9.41
C SER A 99 -4.20 -1.21 10.41
N GLY A 100 -3.99 -0.07 11.08
CA GLY A 100 -2.79 0.18 11.88
C GLY A 100 -1.54 0.32 11.02
N ASP A 101 -0.38 -0.02 11.60
CA ASP A 101 0.94 0.00 10.94
C ASP A 101 1.35 -1.39 10.39
N THR A 102 0.50 -2.40 10.52
CA THR A 102 0.83 -3.80 10.20
C THR A 102 -0.08 -4.47 9.17
N ALA A 103 -1.04 -3.77 8.58
CA ALA A 103 -1.92 -4.37 7.58
C ALA A 103 -2.47 -3.33 6.61
N PHE A 104 -2.76 -3.78 5.40
CA PHE A 104 -3.37 -2.94 4.38
C PHE A 104 -4.27 -3.75 3.43
N THR A 105 -5.19 -3.04 2.80
CA THR A 105 -5.88 -3.44 1.56
C THR A 105 -5.49 -2.47 0.47
N SER A 106 -4.97 -2.97 -0.65
CA SER A 106 -4.65 -2.19 -1.85
C SER A 106 -5.67 -2.46 -2.94
N ARG A 107 -6.08 -1.41 -3.66
CA ARG A 107 -7.00 -1.50 -4.80
C ARG A 107 -6.51 -0.62 -5.94
N ASN A 108 -6.38 -1.18 -7.14
CA ASN A 108 -6.02 -0.42 -8.33
C ASN A 108 -7.26 0.05 -9.11
N ALA A 109 -7.05 0.90 -10.13
CA ALA A 109 -8.14 1.41 -10.97
C ALA A 109 -8.88 0.32 -11.76
N GLY A 110 -8.23 -0.81 -12.03
CA GLY A 110 -8.80 -1.97 -12.72
C GLY A 110 -9.71 -2.84 -11.85
N GLY A 111 -9.88 -2.49 -10.56
CA GLY A 111 -10.73 -3.23 -9.63
C GLY A 111 -10.05 -4.45 -9.00
N TRP A 112 -8.76 -4.69 -9.27
CA TRP A 112 -7.99 -5.67 -8.52
C TRP A 112 -7.82 -5.19 -7.08
N GLU A 113 -7.99 -6.11 -6.13
CA GLU A 113 -7.85 -5.88 -4.71
C GLU A 113 -6.98 -6.94 -4.07
N HIS A 114 -6.14 -6.52 -3.13
CA HIS A 114 -5.27 -7.40 -2.36
C HIS A 114 -5.18 -6.93 -0.92
N SER A 115 -5.27 -7.86 0.03
CA SER A 115 -5.14 -7.56 1.46
C SER A 115 -3.99 -8.36 2.05
N ALA A 116 -3.08 -7.70 2.76
CA ALA A 116 -1.92 -8.33 3.37
C ALA A 116 -1.64 -7.81 4.78
N ARG A 117 -0.96 -8.62 5.58
CA ARG A 117 -0.56 -8.29 6.95
C ARG A 117 0.91 -8.63 7.19
N TYR A 118 1.53 -7.83 8.06
CA TYR A 118 2.90 -8.02 8.48
C TYR A 118 3.10 -9.38 9.15
N CYS A 119 4.15 -10.08 8.73
CA CYS A 119 4.60 -11.30 9.38
C CYS A 119 6.00 -11.06 9.95
N ALA A 120 6.20 -11.39 11.23
CA ALA A 120 7.53 -11.44 11.79
C ALA A 120 8.35 -12.47 10.99
N GLN A 121 9.54 -12.10 10.56
CA GLN A 121 10.37 -12.97 9.72
C GLN A 121 10.67 -14.32 10.37
N SER A 122 10.81 -14.36 11.70
CA SER A 122 10.96 -15.59 12.48
C SER A 122 9.79 -16.56 12.34
N SER A 123 8.58 -16.06 12.04
CA SER A 123 7.36 -16.87 11.85
C SER A 123 7.15 -17.37 10.42
N MET A 124 8.01 -16.96 9.48
CA MET A 124 7.92 -17.36 8.07
C MET A 124 8.58 -18.71 7.81
N PRO A 125 8.37 -19.33 6.62
CA PRO A 125 9.08 -20.55 6.24
C PRO A 125 10.60 -20.32 6.15
N ALA A 126 11.36 -21.41 6.15
CA ALA A 126 12.81 -21.40 6.33
C ALA A 126 13.55 -20.44 5.37
N ASP A 127 13.15 -20.42 4.10
CA ASP A 127 13.80 -19.60 3.08
C ASP A 127 13.69 -18.11 3.42
N TRP A 128 12.50 -17.61 3.74
CA TRP A 128 12.31 -16.22 4.18
C TRP A 128 12.95 -15.94 5.54
N ARG A 129 12.93 -16.91 6.46
CA ARG A 129 13.50 -16.74 7.79
C ARG A 129 15.01 -16.51 7.74
N ALA A 130 15.71 -17.14 6.79
CA ALA A 130 17.15 -17.07 6.65
C ALA A 130 17.63 -15.88 5.79
N ASN A 131 16.74 -15.24 5.03
CA ASN A 131 17.10 -14.14 4.13
C ASN A 131 17.45 -12.87 4.90
N ASP A 132 18.66 -12.33 4.73
CA ASP A 132 18.94 -11.00 5.28
C ASP A 132 18.25 -9.93 4.42
N ILE A 133 17.43 -9.10 5.07
CA ILE A 133 16.69 -8.00 4.43
C ILE A 133 17.05 -6.64 5.02
N SER A 134 17.96 -6.55 6.00
CA SER A 134 18.25 -5.30 6.72
C SER A 134 18.66 -4.16 5.80
N ASP A 135 19.47 -4.48 4.79
CA ASP A 135 20.04 -3.51 3.86
C ASP A 135 18.99 -2.98 2.86
N ILE A 136 17.89 -3.71 2.68
CA ILE A 136 16.85 -3.42 1.69
C ILE A 136 15.65 -2.72 2.33
N ILE A 137 15.42 -2.92 3.65
CA ILE A 137 14.34 -2.27 4.39
C ILE A 137 14.77 -0.99 5.13
N GLY A 138 16.05 -0.60 5.05
CA GLY A 138 16.64 0.60 5.68
C GLY A 138 16.01 1.94 5.30
#